data_AF-A0A1W9HDT4-F1
#
_entry.id   AF-A0A1W9HDT4-F1
#
_cell.length_a   1.000
_cell.length_b   1.000
_cell.length_c   1.000
_cell.angle_alpha   90.00
_cell.angle_beta   90.00
_cell.angle_gamma   90.00
#
_symmetry.space_group_name_H-M   'P 1'
#
loop_
_entity.id
_entity.type
_entity.pdbx_description
1 polymer ?
#
loop_
_entity_poly.entity_id
_entity_poly.type
_entity_poly.pdbx_seq_one_letter_code
_entity_poly.pdbx_strand_id
1 'polypeptide(L)' 'MLTEADIERNLRAVTHAIAQQALEGLTVPPETVEDMRKIARGEMSNDDLIRKLYSRFPHVPIFQPR' A
#
# COMPACT_ATOMS: atom_id res chain seq x y z
N MET A 1 -18.41 7.70 1.41
CA MET A 1 -18.30 6.58 0.44
C MET A 1 -17.55 7.09 -0.77
N LEU A 2 -16.66 6.27 -1.32
CA LEU A 2 -15.98 6.59 -2.57
C LEU A 2 -16.94 6.40 -3.74
N THR A 3 -16.85 7.24 -4.76
CA THR A 3 -17.51 7.01 -6.05
C THR A 3 -16.70 6.04 -6.90
N GLU A 4 -17.32 5.45 -7.93
CA GLU A 4 -16.59 4.62 -8.90
C GLU A 4 -15.41 5.38 -9.56
N ALA A 5 -15.60 6.67 -9.84
CA ALA A 5 -14.54 7.53 -10.38
C ALA A 5 -13.39 7.74 -9.38
N ASP A 6 -13.69 7.81 -8.08
CA ASP A 6 -12.66 7.85 -7.04
C ASP A 6 -11.88 6.53 -6.98
N ILE A 7 -12.59 5.39 -7.01
CA ILE A 7 -11.98 4.06 -6.97
C ILE A 7 -11.07 3.86 -8.19
N GLU A 8 -11.54 4.20 -9.39
CA GLU A 8 -10.75 4.09 -10.62
C GLU A 8 -9.50 4.98 -10.58
N ARG A 9 -9.64 6.24 -10.14
CA ARG A 9 -8.52 7.15 -9.95
C ARG A 9 -7.50 6.59 -8.96
N ASN A 10 -7.96 6.04 -7.83
CA ASN A 10 -7.08 5.50 -6.80
C ASN A 10 -6.38 4.21 -7.28
N LEU A 11 -7.07 3.34 -8.02
CA LEU A 11 -6.45 2.13 -8.60
C LEU A 11 -5.35 2.49 -9.61
N ARG A 12 -5.53 3.55 -10.41
CA ARG A 12 -4.45 4.07 -11.26
C ARG A 12 -3.26 4.56 -10.43
N ALA A 13 -3.50 5.25 -9.31
CA ALA A 13 -2.44 5.68 -8.41
C ALA A 13 -1.67 4.48 -7.81
N VAL A 14 -2.35 3.39 -7.46
CA VAL A 14 -1.71 2.14 -7.01
C VAL A 14 -0.83 1.56 -8.12
N THR A 15 -1.31 1.48 -9.35
CA THR A 15 -0.52 1.02 -10.51
C THR A 15 0.73 1.87 -10.71
N HIS A 16 0.62 3.19 -10.63
CA HIS A 16 1.77 4.10 -10.75
C HIS A 16 2.78 3.90 -9.61
N ALA A 17 2.31 3.75 -8.36
CA ALA A 17 3.19 3.51 -7.22
C ALA A 17 3.99 2.21 -7.37
N ILE A 18 3.36 1.13 -7.84
CA ILE A 18 4.04 -0.15 -8.11
C ILE A 18 5.06 0.01 -9.24
N ALA A 19 4.68 0.69 -10.33
CA ALA A 19 5.58 0.93 -11.45
C ALA A 19 6.80 1.76 -11.04
N GLN A 20 6.62 2.77 -10.17
CA GLN A 20 7.74 3.56 -9.65
C GLN A 20 8.75 2.70 -8.90
N GLN A 21 8.30 1.77 -8.06
CA GLN A 21 9.21 0.84 -7.36
C GLN A 21 9.97 -0.06 -8.35
N ALA A 22 9.31 -0.54 -9.41
CA ALA A 22 9.95 -1.34 -10.43
C ALA A 22 11.04 -0.58 -11.20
N LEU A 23 10.87 0.74 -11.42
CA LEU A 23 11.91 1.59 -12.02
C LEU A 23 13.17 1.69 -11.16
N GLU A 24 13.04 1.50 -9.84
CA GLU A 24 14.16 1.43 -8.89
C GLU A 24 14.72 0.01 -8.73
N GLY A 25 14.23 -0.96 -9.53
CA GLY A 25 14.61 -2.37 -9.41
C GLY A 25 14.01 -3.09 -8.20
N LEU A 26 13.00 -2.48 -7.56
CA LEU A 26 12.32 -3.03 -6.38
C LEU A 26 11.05 -3.77 -6.78
N THR A 27 10.72 -4.81 -6.01
CA THR A 27 9.44 -5.53 -6.14
C THR A 27 8.60 -5.30 -4.91
N VAL A 28 7.39 -4.77 -5.09
CA VAL A 28 6.42 -4.63 -3.98
C VAL A 28 5.85 -6.01 -3.64
N PRO A 29 5.86 -6.44 -2.36
CA PRO A 29 5.28 -7.72 -1.96
C PRO A 29 3.81 -7.85 -2.35
N PRO A 30 3.35 -9.01 -2.86
CA PRO A 30 1.97 -9.19 -3.33
C PRO A 30 0.91 -8.85 -2.28
N GLU A 31 1.15 -9.20 -1.02
CA GLU A 31 0.24 -8.91 0.08
C GLU A 31 0.10 -7.40 0.36
N THR A 32 1.15 -6.61 0.08
CA THR A 32 1.13 -5.15 0.17
C THR A 32 0.36 -4.55 -1.01
N VAL A 33 0.51 -5.10 -2.22
CA VAL A 33 -0.29 -4.70 -3.39
C VAL A 33 -1.77 -4.90 -3.15
N GLU A 34 -2.17 -6.03 -2.56
CA GLU A 34 -3.58 -6.30 -2.24
C GLU A 34 -4.11 -5.35 -1.17
N ASP A 35 -3.34 -5.05 -0.12
CA ASP A 35 -3.73 -4.07 0.89
C ASP A 35 -3.87 -2.65 0.27
N MET A 36 -2.98 -2.25 -0.65
CA MET A 36 -3.10 -0.98 -1.39
C MET A 36 -4.36 -0.93 -2.27
N ARG A 37 -4.76 -2.05 -2.90
CA ARG A 37 -6.00 -2.14 -3.67
C ARG A 37 -7.24 -2.01 -2.78
N LYS A 38 -7.21 -2.58 -1.58
CA LYS A 38 -8.28 -2.40 -0.57
C LYS A 38 -8.40 -0.94 -0.15
N ILE A 39 -7.28 -0.25 0.07
CA ILE A 39 -7.26 1.20 0.33
C ILE A 39 -7.89 1.98 -0.82
N ALA A 40 -7.52 1.65 -2.07
CA ALA A 40 -8.07 2.32 -3.25
C ALA A 40 -9.60 2.20 -3.35
N ARG A 41 -10.17 1.08 -2.88
CA ARG A 41 -11.62 0.81 -2.79
C ARG A 41 -12.29 1.34 -1.51
N GLY A 42 -11.53 1.89 -0.57
CA GLY A 42 -12.04 2.35 0.72
C GLY A 42 -12.37 1.22 1.71
N GLU A 43 -11.87 0.00 1.46
CA GLU A 43 -12.06 -1.19 2.30
C GLU A 43 -11.04 -1.25 3.46
N MET A 44 -10.01 -0.41 3.42
CA MET A 44 -8.91 -0.36 4.39
C MET A 44 -8.37 1.07 4.50
N SER A 45 -7.90 1.47 5.68
CA SER A 45 -7.21 2.75 5.85
C SER A 45 -5.70 2.63 5.60
N ASN A 46 -5.03 3.74 5.28
CA ASN A 46 -3.56 3.77 5.21
C ASN A 46 -2.91 3.39 6.55
N ASP A 47 -3.52 3.78 7.68
CA ASP A 47 -3.02 3.44 9.02
C ASP A 47 -3.01 1.94 9.26
N ASP A 48 -4.00 1.21 8.75
CA ASP A 48 -4.05 -0.25 8.84
C ASP A 48 -2.92 -0.91 8.05
N LEU A 49 -2.62 -0.39 6.85
CA LEU A 49 -1.47 -0.86 6.08
C LEU A 49 -0.15 -0.60 6.82
N ILE A 50 0.04 0.60 7.38
CA ILE A 50 1.26 0.94 8.13
C ILE A 50 1.44 -0.01 9.32
N ARG A 51 0.37 -0.26 10.10
CA ARG A 51 0.39 -1.22 11.22
C ARG A 51 0.76 -2.63 10.75
N LYS A 52 0.19 -3.08 9.63
CA LYS A 52 0.51 -4.39 9.04
C LYS A 52 1.98 -4.47 8.62
N LEU A 53 2.52 -3.44 7.99
CA LEU A 53 3.92 -3.40 7.59
C LEU A 53 4.85 -3.49 8.80
N TYR A 54 4.57 -2.72 9.86
CA TYR A 54 5.37 -2.80 11.10
C TYR A 54 5.30 -4.19 11.74
N SER A 55 4.12 -4.82 11.72
CA SER A 55 3.94 -6.17 12.25
C SER A 55 4.65 -7.25 11.43
N ARG A 56 4.75 -7.08 10.11
CA ARG A 56 5.46 -8.02 9.20
C ARG A 56 6.98 -7.93 9.34
N PHE A 57 7.51 -6.77 9.73
CA PHE A 57 8.93 -6.49 9.79
C PHE A 57 9.39 -6.08 11.20
N PRO A 58 9.20 -6.96 12.22
CA PRO A 58 9.42 -6.61 13.62
C PRO A 58 10.89 -6.36 13.99
N HIS A 59 11.83 -6.67 13.10
CA HIS A 59 13.26 -6.50 13.33
C HIS A 59 13.88 -5.41 12.45
N VAL A 60 13.08 -4.68 11.67
CA VAL A 60 13.56 -3.54 10.89
C VAL A 60 13.64 -2.31 11.82
N PRO A 61 14.84 -1.76 12.11
CA PRO A 61 14.99 -0.72 13.13
C PRO A 61 14.20 0.55 12.86
N ILE A 62 14.02 0.93 11.59
CA ILE A 62 13.26 2.14 11.20
C ILE A 62 11.74 2.00 11.42
N PHE A 63 11.24 0.78 11.63
CA PHE A 63 9.82 0.50 11.89
C PHE A 63 9.51 0.29 13.37
N GLN A 64 10.51 0.42 14.24
CA GLN A 64 10.31 0.38 15.69
C GLN A 64 9.95 1.78 16.21
N PRO A 65 8.99 1.90 17.15
CA PRO A 65 8.76 3.15 17.88
C PRO A 65 10.07 3.56 18.57
N ARG A 66 10.46 4.84 18.43
CA ARG A 66 11.59 5.41 19.17
C ARG A 66 11.20 5.71 20.62
#